data_AF-A0A9P5V1K8-F1
#
_entry.id   AF-A0A9P5V1K8-F1
#
_cell.length_a   1.000
_cell.length_b   1.000
_cell.length_c   1.000
_cell.angle_alpha   90.00
_cell.angle_beta   90.00
_cell.angle_gamma   90.00
#
_symmetry.space_group_name_H-M   'P 1'
#
loop_
_entity.id
_entity.type
_entity.pdbx_description
1 polymer ?
#
loop_
_entity_poly.entity_id
_entity_poly.type
_entity_poly.pdbx_seq_one_letter_code
_entity_poly.pdbx_strand_id
1 'polypeptide(L)'
;MKESQLEAWFADLGWHFNRNNDFVDKNGNMFDFKTQSDYYEFVHDKIQRMLHERLIRDFNFARVPVPWNPSSTTSKSADCPVVFVSRDVFVNPKVLVIVQGLGKVAPGQWARKLFTNGRKGEFEYASQFPYIERALHLGWAVILCDPNRTEMSASSGTGAGTGGIMSWFGQRGGSRSDHVRRVWEDLIRHSAAKCVMFVAFSAGTWATLDLFDSYRREFMRRVKAVVLLDGATGSEKYRQRDGDWLFKNTWTFSQMGAGYCDNGDVVNTDDHDSVPGEAVGGVFAFLEERHNLFMAQLPDEEYSRIRGAFRQVGTTRGAGSWEQPRIYQNRRR
;
A
#
# COMPACT_ATOMS: atom_id res chain seq x y z
N MET A 1 -10.44 -24.45 -17.62
CA MET A 1 -11.11 -23.76 -18.75
C MET A 1 -10.15 -22.74 -19.35
N LYS A 2 -10.24 -22.45 -20.66
CA LYS A 2 -9.51 -21.31 -21.25
C LYS A 2 -10.09 -19.98 -20.70
N GLU A 3 -9.29 -18.92 -20.61
CA GLU A 3 -9.72 -17.61 -20.04
C GLU A 3 -10.99 -17.07 -20.72
N SER A 4 -11.10 -17.21 -22.05
CA SER A 4 -12.30 -16.81 -22.81
C SER A 4 -13.57 -17.61 -22.47
N GLN A 5 -13.43 -18.86 -22.04
CA GLN A 5 -14.56 -19.68 -21.59
C GLN A 5 -14.98 -19.33 -20.16
N LEU A 6 -14.03 -18.93 -19.31
CA LEU A 6 -14.30 -18.39 -17.97
C LEU A 6 -15.00 -17.02 -18.05
N GLU A 7 -14.57 -16.14 -18.94
CA GLU A 7 -15.19 -14.83 -19.13
C GLU A 7 -16.65 -14.95 -19.61
N ALA A 8 -16.91 -15.82 -20.60
CA ALA A 8 -18.26 -16.11 -21.04
C ALA A 8 -19.13 -16.71 -19.92
N TRP A 9 -18.58 -17.65 -19.15
CA TRP A 9 -19.28 -18.27 -18.01
C TRP A 9 -19.64 -17.24 -16.91
N PHE A 10 -18.73 -16.32 -16.58
CA PHE A 10 -18.99 -15.25 -15.62
C PHE A 10 -20.02 -14.23 -16.14
N ALA A 11 -19.99 -13.92 -17.43
CA ALA A 11 -20.98 -13.06 -18.08
C ALA A 11 -22.38 -13.73 -18.10
N ASP A 12 -22.47 -15.04 -18.35
CA ASP A 12 -23.74 -15.80 -18.33
C ASP A 12 -24.35 -15.87 -16.93
N LEU A 13 -23.52 -15.92 -15.88
CA LEU A 13 -23.96 -15.81 -14.49
C LEU A 13 -24.25 -14.35 -14.07
N GLY A 14 -23.91 -13.38 -14.91
CA GLY A 14 -24.14 -11.95 -14.73
C GLY A 14 -23.30 -11.32 -13.62
N TRP A 15 -22.08 -11.83 -13.40
CA TRP A 15 -21.14 -11.23 -12.47
C TRP A 15 -20.63 -9.89 -13.00
N HIS A 16 -20.61 -8.87 -12.15
CA HIS A 16 -20.18 -7.53 -12.49
C HIS A 16 -19.70 -6.77 -11.24
N PHE A 17 -18.98 -5.66 -11.45
CA PHE A 17 -18.76 -4.68 -10.40
C PHE A 17 -19.97 -3.76 -10.30
N ASN A 18 -20.58 -3.68 -9.12
CA ASN A 18 -21.71 -2.79 -8.89
C ASN A 18 -21.26 -1.33 -8.63
N ARG A 19 -22.21 -0.43 -8.34
CA ARG A 19 -21.92 0.99 -8.04
C ARG A 19 -21.03 1.24 -6.81
N ASN A 20 -20.90 0.26 -5.92
CA ASN A 20 -20.02 0.32 -4.74
C ASN A 20 -18.64 -0.32 -5.02
N ASN A 21 -18.40 -0.78 -6.25
CA ASN A 21 -17.25 -1.59 -6.65
C ASN A 21 -17.18 -2.97 -5.99
N ASP A 22 -18.29 -3.48 -5.44
CA ASP A 22 -18.37 -4.86 -4.98
C ASP A 22 -18.49 -5.78 -6.21
N PHE A 23 -17.77 -6.91 -6.21
CA PHE A 23 -17.91 -7.95 -7.23
C PHE A 23 -19.08 -8.87 -6.88
N VAL A 24 -20.17 -8.78 -7.66
CA VAL A 24 -21.45 -9.44 -7.34
C VAL A 24 -22.05 -10.16 -8.55
N ASP A 25 -22.88 -11.17 -8.30
CA ASP A 25 -23.69 -11.84 -9.32
C ASP A 25 -24.86 -10.94 -9.81
N LYS A 26 -25.66 -11.44 -10.77
CA LYS A 26 -26.84 -10.73 -11.29
C LYS A 26 -27.92 -10.43 -10.24
N ASN A 27 -27.92 -11.16 -9.13
CA ASN A 27 -28.85 -10.98 -8.01
C ASN A 27 -28.27 -10.05 -6.93
N GLY A 28 -27.04 -9.57 -7.12
CA GLY A 28 -26.33 -8.71 -6.18
C GLY A 28 -25.67 -9.45 -5.02
N ASN A 29 -25.50 -10.78 -5.08
CA ASN A 29 -24.78 -11.55 -4.06
C ASN A 29 -23.27 -11.43 -4.27
N MET A 30 -22.52 -11.29 -3.16
CA MET A 30 -21.06 -11.29 -3.21
C MET A 30 -20.52 -12.70 -3.45
N PHE A 31 -19.28 -12.77 -3.92
CA PHE A 31 -18.55 -14.02 -4.07
C PHE A 31 -18.34 -14.73 -2.73
N ASP A 32 -18.76 -15.98 -2.61
CA ASP A 32 -18.52 -16.80 -1.43
C ASP A 32 -17.41 -17.81 -1.69
N PHE A 33 -16.24 -17.58 -1.08
CA PHE A 33 -15.09 -18.48 -1.21
C PHE A 33 -15.39 -19.92 -0.78
N LYS A 34 -16.28 -20.16 0.19
CA LYS A 34 -16.56 -21.52 0.68
C LYS A 34 -17.25 -22.36 -0.38
N THR A 35 -18.14 -21.74 -1.15
CA THR A 35 -18.97 -22.43 -2.15
C THR A 35 -18.44 -22.27 -3.57
N GLN A 36 -17.53 -21.32 -3.81
CA GLN A 36 -17.07 -20.94 -5.15
C GLN A 36 -15.53 -20.91 -5.29
N SER A 37 -14.80 -21.60 -4.42
CA SER A 37 -13.32 -21.60 -4.34
C SER A 37 -12.62 -21.84 -5.68
N ASP A 38 -13.20 -22.65 -6.58
CA ASP A 38 -12.65 -22.94 -7.91
C ASP A 38 -12.44 -21.70 -8.79
N TYR A 39 -13.15 -20.61 -8.50
CA TYR A 39 -13.06 -19.36 -9.27
C TYR A 39 -12.29 -18.25 -8.53
N TYR A 40 -11.74 -18.54 -7.36
CA TYR A 40 -11.11 -17.54 -6.48
C TYR A 40 -9.98 -16.77 -7.17
N GLU A 41 -9.10 -17.46 -7.90
CA GLU A 41 -8.00 -16.78 -8.61
C GLU A 41 -8.51 -15.89 -9.73
N PHE A 42 -9.49 -16.34 -10.50
CA PHE A 42 -10.10 -15.55 -11.57
C PHE A 42 -10.76 -14.27 -11.04
N VAL A 43 -11.53 -14.38 -9.95
CA VAL A 43 -12.19 -13.22 -9.33
C VAL A 43 -11.18 -12.20 -8.84
N HIS A 44 -10.10 -12.66 -8.21
CA HIS A 44 -9.05 -11.77 -7.74
C HIS A 44 -8.23 -11.14 -8.86
N ASP A 45 -8.00 -11.84 -9.97
CA ASP A 45 -7.40 -11.25 -11.17
C ASP A 45 -8.26 -10.11 -11.72
N LYS A 46 -9.59 -10.27 -11.72
CA LYS A 46 -10.53 -9.21 -12.13
C LYS A 46 -10.51 -8.03 -11.16
N ILE A 47 -10.50 -8.27 -9.85
CA ILE A 47 -10.38 -7.22 -8.83
C ILE A 47 -9.05 -6.46 -8.99
N GLN A 48 -7.94 -7.16 -9.19
CA GLN A 48 -6.63 -6.55 -9.39
C GLN A 48 -6.58 -5.68 -10.66
N ARG A 49 -7.14 -6.17 -11.79
CA ARG A 49 -7.26 -5.38 -13.02
C ARG A 49 -8.06 -4.10 -12.77
N MET A 50 -9.21 -4.21 -12.11
CA MET A 50 -10.04 -3.04 -11.77
C MET A 50 -9.33 -2.05 -10.84
N LEU A 51 -8.61 -2.52 -9.82
CA LEU A 51 -7.81 -1.66 -8.94
C LEU A 51 -6.76 -0.87 -9.73
N HIS A 52 -5.98 -1.55 -10.58
CA HIS A 52 -4.96 -0.91 -11.41
C HIS A 52 -5.56 0.07 -12.43
N GLU A 53 -6.70 -0.24 -13.03
CA GLU A 53 -7.44 0.67 -13.91
C GLU A 53 -7.88 1.93 -13.15
N ARG A 54 -8.41 1.79 -11.92
CA ARG A 54 -8.77 2.94 -11.07
C ARG A 54 -7.54 3.75 -10.67
N LEU A 55 -6.40 3.13 -10.36
CA LEU A 55 -5.13 3.84 -10.10
C LEU A 55 -4.74 4.77 -11.25
N ILE A 56 -4.88 4.30 -12.49
CA ILE A 56 -4.55 5.08 -13.68
C ILE A 56 -5.64 6.11 -13.98
N ARG A 57 -6.91 5.72 -13.97
CA ARG A 57 -8.03 6.55 -14.42
C ARG A 57 -8.41 7.62 -13.38
N ASP A 58 -8.56 7.22 -12.12
CA ASP A 58 -9.14 8.06 -11.08
C ASP A 58 -8.06 8.92 -10.38
N PHE A 59 -6.83 8.39 -10.28
CA PHE A 59 -5.70 9.05 -9.62
C PHE A 59 -4.60 9.53 -10.56
N ASN A 60 -4.70 9.23 -11.87
CA ASN A 60 -3.68 9.56 -12.89
C ASN A 60 -2.29 9.00 -12.57
N PHE A 61 -2.20 7.83 -11.92
CA PHE A 61 -0.91 7.24 -11.59
C PHE A 61 -0.19 6.71 -12.84
N ALA A 62 1.13 6.81 -12.83
CA ALA A 62 2.00 6.19 -13.81
C ALA A 62 2.46 4.82 -13.31
N ARG A 63 2.60 3.88 -14.25
CA ARG A 63 3.23 2.57 -14.01
C ARG A 63 4.72 2.68 -14.26
N VAL A 64 5.54 2.35 -13.26
CA VAL A 64 7.00 2.41 -13.38
C VAL A 64 7.58 1.02 -13.09
N PRO A 65 8.23 0.37 -14.07
CA PRO A 65 8.94 -0.87 -13.83
C PRO A 65 10.14 -0.65 -12.91
N VAL A 66 10.28 -1.48 -11.88
CA VAL A 66 11.40 -1.46 -10.94
C VAL A 66 12.06 -2.85 -10.99
N PRO A 67 13.05 -3.07 -11.87
CA PRO A 67 13.64 -4.38 -12.04
C PRO A 67 14.46 -4.78 -10.82
N TRP A 68 14.42 -6.09 -10.50
CA TRP A 68 15.21 -6.69 -9.41
C TRP A 68 16.71 -6.42 -9.55
N ASN A 69 17.21 -6.39 -10.79
CA ASN A 69 18.56 -6.00 -11.12
C ASN A 69 18.53 -4.75 -12.03
N PRO A 70 19.14 -3.63 -11.64
CA PRO A 70 19.20 -2.41 -12.47
C PRO A 70 19.86 -2.63 -13.84
N SER A 71 20.79 -3.58 -13.92
CA SER A 71 21.59 -3.83 -15.12
C SER A 71 20.92 -4.78 -16.11
N SER A 72 19.80 -5.41 -15.74
CA SER A 72 19.14 -6.35 -16.62
C SER A 72 18.12 -5.66 -17.53
N THR A 73 18.03 -6.11 -18.78
CA THR A 73 16.97 -5.72 -19.74
C THR A 73 15.56 -6.20 -19.33
N THR A 74 15.42 -6.76 -18.11
CA THR A 74 14.21 -7.36 -17.56
C THR A 74 13.12 -6.35 -17.20
N SER A 75 13.31 -5.05 -17.43
CA SER A 75 12.21 -4.08 -17.32
C SER A 75 11.01 -4.44 -18.22
N LYS A 76 11.24 -5.26 -19.25
CA LYS A 76 10.23 -5.82 -20.16
C LYS A 76 9.73 -7.23 -19.80
N SER A 77 10.26 -7.87 -18.75
CA SER A 77 9.79 -9.21 -18.36
C SER A 77 8.44 -9.12 -17.65
N ALA A 78 7.61 -10.15 -17.82
CA ALA A 78 6.32 -10.26 -17.13
C ALA A 78 6.49 -10.28 -15.59
N ASP A 79 7.65 -10.70 -15.09
CA ASP A 79 7.97 -10.85 -13.67
C ASP A 79 8.58 -9.58 -13.04
N CYS A 80 8.76 -8.52 -13.83
CA CYS A 80 9.27 -7.25 -13.33
C CYS A 80 8.23 -6.57 -12.42
N PRO A 81 8.57 -6.23 -11.17
CA PRO A 81 7.71 -5.44 -10.30
C PRO A 81 7.32 -4.12 -10.97
N VAL A 82 6.05 -3.76 -10.86
CA VAL A 82 5.55 -2.49 -11.39
C VAL A 82 4.95 -1.71 -10.25
N VAL A 83 5.61 -0.62 -9.88
CA VAL A 83 5.05 0.32 -8.91
C VAL A 83 4.10 1.29 -9.60
N PHE A 84 3.15 1.81 -8.82
CA PHE A 84 2.28 2.88 -9.26
C PHE A 84 2.65 4.15 -8.51
N VAL A 85 2.87 5.24 -9.25
CA VAL A 85 3.32 6.51 -8.67
C VAL A 85 2.48 7.68 -9.15
N SER A 86 2.29 8.70 -8.31
CA SER A 86 1.74 9.98 -8.75
C SER A 86 2.69 10.65 -9.77
N ARG A 87 2.12 11.45 -10.69
CA ARG A 87 2.89 12.06 -11.81
C ARG A 87 4.00 13.00 -11.36
N ASP A 88 3.84 13.59 -10.17
CA ASP A 88 4.72 14.58 -9.59
C ASP A 88 5.80 13.99 -8.66
N VAL A 89 5.90 12.65 -8.55
CA VAL A 89 6.78 11.98 -7.56
C VAL A 89 8.24 12.44 -7.56
N PHE A 90 8.80 12.82 -8.72
CA PHE A 90 10.20 13.26 -8.82
C PHE A 90 10.41 14.73 -8.43
N VAL A 91 9.36 15.56 -8.50
CA VAL A 91 9.45 17.00 -8.21
C VAL A 91 8.76 17.39 -6.90
N ASN A 92 7.87 16.53 -6.37
CA ASN A 92 7.15 16.81 -5.14
C ASN A 92 8.09 16.66 -3.92
N PRO A 93 8.18 17.68 -3.05
CA PRO A 93 8.99 17.60 -1.83
C PRO A 93 8.43 16.66 -0.75
N LYS A 94 7.19 16.19 -0.89
CA LYS A 94 6.46 15.35 0.07
C LYS A 94 6.01 14.06 -0.62
N VAL A 95 6.44 12.90 -0.10
CA VAL A 95 6.11 11.60 -0.70
C VAL A 95 5.64 10.63 0.38
N LEU A 96 4.48 10.02 0.17
CA LEU A 96 4.00 8.85 0.90
C LEU A 96 4.36 7.58 0.13
N VAL A 97 5.03 6.64 0.79
CA VAL A 97 5.35 5.31 0.28
C VAL A 97 4.49 4.29 1.00
N ILE A 98 3.75 3.49 0.24
CA ILE A 98 2.89 2.42 0.78
C ILE A 98 3.50 1.05 0.42
N VAL A 99 3.66 0.21 1.44
CA VAL A 99 4.22 -1.14 1.31
C VAL A 99 3.22 -2.17 1.85
N GLN A 100 2.60 -2.97 0.97
CA GLN A 100 1.65 -4.01 1.40
C GLN A 100 2.32 -5.22 2.08
N GLY A 101 1.47 -6.06 2.67
CA GLY A 101 1.83 -7.31 3.34
C GLY A 101 2.17 -8.47 2.41
N LEU A 102 2.16 -9.67 2.98
CA LEU A 102 2.49 -10.94 2.33
C LEU A 102 1.37 -11.42 1.39
N GLY A 103 1.73 -12.20 0.36
CA GLY A 103 0.79 -12.95 -0.47
C GLY A 103 0.51 -12.30 -1.82
N LYS A 104 -0.46 -12.86 -2.56
CA LYS A 104 -0.88 -12.40 -3.90
C LYS A 104 -1.67 -11.08 -3.85
N VAL A 105 -1.13 -10.06 -3.19
CA VAL A 105 -1.72 -8.73 -2.99
C VAL A 105 -0.97 -7.71 -3.84
N ALA A 106 -1.70 -6.99 -4.70
CA ALA A 106 -1.16 -6.04 -5.65
C ALA A 106 -1.26 -4.57 -5.17
N PRO A 107 -0.53 -3.63 -5.82
CA PRO A 107 -0.73 -2.21 -5.60
C PRO A 107 -2.21 -1.80 -5.68
N GLY A 108 -2.67 -1.01 -4.72
CA GLY A 108 -4.08 -0.64 -4.55
C GLY A 108 -4.83 -1.51 -3.54
N GLN A 109 -4.22 -2.60 -3.04
CA GLN A 109 -4.89 -3.62 -2.24
C GLN A 109 -4.23 -3.82 -0.86
N TRP A 110 -5.03 -4.00 0.19
CA TRP A 110 -4.52 -4.46 1.51
C TRP A 110 -4.57 -5.97 1.66
N ALA A 111 -5.72 -6.58 1.37
CA ALA A 111 -5.92 -8.02 1.48
C ALA A 111 -6.94 -8.54 0.46
N ARG A 112 -6.77 -9.78 0.01
CA ARG A 112 -7.70 -10.44 -0.93
C ARG A 112 -9.06 -10.70 -0.29
N LYS A 113 -9.07 -11.32 0.89
CA LYS A 113 -10.32 -11.75 1.53
C LYS A 113 -11.34 -10.64 1.73
N LEU A 114 -10.90 -9.39 1.92
CA LEU A 114 -11.80 -8.27 2.15
C LEU A 114 -12.64 -7.89 0.91
N PHE A 115 -12.17 -8.19 -0.31
CA PHE A 115 -12.94 -7.91 -1.53
C PHE A 115 -14.00 -8.96 -1.85
N THR A 116 -13.87 -10.17 -1.30
CA THR A 116 -14.79 -11.28 -1.58
C THR A 116 -15.59 -11.69 -0.36
N ASN A 117 -14.95 -11.82 0.78
CA ASN A 117 -15.54 -12.27 2.04
C ASN A 117 -15.84 -11.09 3.01
N GLY A 118 -15.59 -9.84 2.58
CA GLY A 118 -15.91 -8.64 3.35
C GLY A 118 -17.40 -8.28 3.33
N ARG A 119 -17.78 -7.14 3.93
CA ARG A 119 -19.16 -6.65 3.85
C ARG A 119 -19.36 -5.85 2.57
N LYS A 120 -20.59 -5.84 2.04
CA LYS A 120 -20.94 -5.01 0.86
C LYS A 120 -20.61 -3.54 1.14
N GLY A 121 -20.04 -2.87 0.14
CA GLY A 121 -19.67 -1.46 0.23
C GLY A 121 -18.38 -1.20 1.00
N GLU A 122 -17.57 -2.23 1.30
CA GLU A 122 -16.28 -2.08 1.97
C GLU A 122 -15.09 -2.09 0.99
N PHE A 123 -15.32 -1.80 -0.29
CA PHE A 123 -14.24 -1.66 -1.29
C PHE A 123 -13.12 -0.72 -0.80
N GLU A 124 -13.50 0.47 -0.33
CA GLU A 124 -12.54 1.47 0.13
C GLU A 124 -11.74 0.96 1.33
N TYR A 125 -12.40 0.25 2.25
CA TYR A 125 -11.81 -0.36 3.44
C TYR A 125 -10.76 -1.43 3.09
N ALA A 126 -11.01 -2.21 2.05
CA ALA A 126 -10.12 -3.25 1.57
C ALA A 126 -8.95 -2.71 0.73
N SER A 127 -9.04 -1.46 0.28
CA SER A 127 -8.14 -0.84 -0.69
C SER A 127 -7.17 0.15 -0.06
N GLN A 128 -6.10 0.45 -0.78
CA GLN A 128 -5.17 1.52 -0.42
C GLN A 128 -5.72 2.92 -0.77
N PHE A 129 -6.93 3.03 -1.33
CA PHE A 129 -7.45 4.27 -1.91
C PHE A 129 -7.72 5.37 -0.88
N PRO A 130 -8.26 5.08 0.33
CA PRO A 130 -8.38 6.11 1.36
C PRO A 130 -7.04 6.77 1.71
N TYR A 131 -5.95 6.01 1.67
CA TYR A 131 -4.60 6.53 1.89
C TYR A 131 -4.13 7.39 0.72
N ILE A 132 -4.38 6.95 -0.52
CA ILE A 132 -4.06 7.69 -1.73
C ILE A 132 -4.82 9.02 -1.76
N GLU A 133 -6.14 8.98 -1.59
CA GLU A 133 -7.00 10.16 -1.61
C GLU A 133 -6.57 11.21 -0.59
N ARG A 134 -6.34 10.77 0.65
CA ARG A 134 -5.93 11.70 1.72
C ARG A 134 -4.53 12.26 1.47
N ALA A 135 -3.57 11.45 1.04
CA ALA A 135 -2.22 11.93 0.70
C ALA A 135 -2.24 12.94 -0.45
N LEU A 136 -2.98 12.65 -1.53
CA LEU A 136 -3.12 13.58 -2.66
C LEU A 136 -3.84 14.87 -2.26
N HIS A 137 -4.86 14.79 -1.39
CA HIS A 137 -5.53 15.97 -0.83
C HIS A 137 -4.56 16.87 -0.03
N LEU A 138 -3.62 16.26 0.71
CA LEU A 138 -2.55 16.95 1.44
C LEU A 138 -1.38 17.41 0.54
N GLY A 139 -1.46 17.14 -0.76
CA GLY A 139 -0.43 17.50 -1.73
C GLY A 139 0.83 16.65 -1.65
N TRP A 140 0.70 15.42 -1.17
CA TRP A 140 1.81 14.47 -1.12
C TRP A 140 1.76 13.61 -2.37
N ALA A 141 2.92 13.45 -3.02
CA ALA A 141 3.07 12.42 -4.03
C ALA A 141 2.97 11.03 -3.37
N VAL A 142 2.61 10.02 -4.15
CA VAL A 142 2.38 8.66 -3.63
C VAL A 142 3.17 7.66 -4.46
N ILE A 143 3.75 6.67 -3.78
CA ILE A 143 4.35 5.47 -4.37
C ILE A 143 3.70 4.24 -3.75
N LEU A 144 3.12 3.38 -4.58
CA LEU A 144 2.63 2.06 -4.18
C LEU A 144 3.65 1.00 -4.61
N CYS A 145 4.28 0.35 -3.64
CA CYS A 145 5.22 -0.73 -3.90
C CYS A 145 4.50 -1.98 -4.45
N ASP A 146 5.24 -2.85 -5.13
CA ASP A 146 4.78 -4.17 -5.60
C ASP A 146 5.75 -5.26 -5.15
N PRO A 147 5.90 -5.48 -3.82
CA PRO A 147 6.91 -6.39 -3.29
C PRO A 147 6.59 -7.88 -3.54
N ASN A 148 5.40 -8.19 -4.09
CA ASN A 148 4.88 -9.55 -4.25
C ASN A 148 4.77 -10.00 -5.72
N ARG A 149 5.35 -9.26 -6.68
CA ARG A 149 5.20 -9.56 -8.12
C ARG A 149 5.58 -10.99 -8.51
N THR A 150 6.64 -11.51 -7.92
CA THR A 150 7.11 -12.89 -8.14
C THR A 150 6.08 -13.91 -7.66
N GLU A 151 5.38 -13.63 -6.56
CA GLU A 151 4.34 -14.49 -5.99
C GLU A 151 3.06 -14.50 -6.83
N MET A 152 2.77 -13.39 -7.52
CA MET A 152 1.67 -13.34 -8.49
C MET A 152 2.00 -14.17 -9.75
N SER A 153 3.24 -14.12 -10.21
CA SER A 153 3.68 -14.72 -11.48
C SER A 153 3.93 -16.23 -11.39
N ALA A 154 4.22 -16.77 -10.20
CA ALA A 154 4.40 -18.20 -9.97
C ALA A 154 3.14 -19.08 -10.23
N SER A 155 1.99 -18.46 -10.48
CA SER A 155 0.71 -19.15 -10.77
C SER A 155 0.63 -19.80 -12.17
N SER A 156 1.54 -19.49 -13.10
CA SER A 156 1.45 -19.96 -14.49
C SER A 156 2.28 -21.23 -14.81
N GLY A 157 2.81 -21.92 -13.79
CA GLY A 157 3.56 -23.17 -13.95
C GLY A 157 2.91 -24.33 -13.20
N THR A 158 2.65 -25.42 -13.91
CA THR A 158 2.12 -26.70 -13.41
C THR A 158 2.84 -27.20 -12.15
N GLY A 159 2.09 -27.46 -11.08
CA GLY A 159 2.53 -28.31 -9.97
C GLY A 159 2.17 -27.78 -8.58
N ALA A 160 1.03 -28.22 -8.06
CA ALA A 160 0.84 -28.31 -6.62
C ALA A 160 1.85 -29.33 -6.07
N GLY A 161 2.93 -28.86 -5.45
CA GLY A 161 3.95 -29.73 -4.89
C GLY A 161 4.93 -28.96 -4.00
N THR A 162 4.80 -29.13 -2.68
CA THR A 162 5.89 -29.08 -1.68
C THR A 162 6.87 -27.90 -1.65
N GLY A 163 6.55 -26.76 -2.27
CA GLY A 163 7.28 -25.50 -2.09
C GLY A 163 6.88 -24.82 -0.78
N GLY A 164 7.36 -25.34 0.35
CA GLY A 164 7.15 -24.72 1.66
C GLY A 164 7.72 -23.30 1.75
N ILE A 165 7.66 -22.72 2.95
CA ILE A 165 8.24 -21.43 3.39
C ILE A 165 9.61 -21.04 2.74
N MET A 166 10.37 -21.99 2.19
CA MET A 166 11.57 -21.78 1.38
C MET A 166 11.38 -21.04 0.04
N SER A 167 10.25 -21.15 -0.66
CA SER A 167 10.02 -20.37 -1.91
C SER A 167 9.91 -18.86 -1.64
N TRP A 168 9.62 -18.47 -0.39
CA TRP A 168 9.44 -17.10 0.07
C TRP A 168 10.79 -16.39 0.31
N PHE A 169 11.90 -17.15 0.31
CA PHE A 169 13.27 -16.65 0.45
C PHE A 169 14.04 -16.53 -0.88
N GLY A 170 13.36 -16.74 -2.00
CA GLY A 170 13.79 -16.32 -3.34
C GLY A 170 14.77 -17.25 -4.05
N GLN A 171 14.57 -17.45 -5.35
CA GLN A 171 15.65 -17.81 -6.29
C GLN A 171 15.50 -17.24 -7.72
N ARG A 172 14.47 -16.43 -8.05
CA ARG A 172 14.35 -15.82 -9.40
C ARG A 172 13.94 -14.34 -9.48
N GLY A 173 13.31 -13.78 -8.45
CA GLY A 173 13.15 -12.34 -8.28
C GLY A 173 13.37 -12.01 -6.82
N GLY A 174 14.01 -10.87 -6.54
CA GLY A 174 14.53 -10.50 -5.22
C GLY A 174 13.49 -10.57 -4.09
N SER A 175 13.99 -10.45 -2.86
CA SER A 175 13.16 -10.40 -1.66
C SER A 175 12.29 -9.13 -1.61
N ARG A 176 11.29 -9.09 -0.71
CA ARG A 176 10.50 -7.86 -0.46
C ARG A 176 11.37 -6.68 -0.07
N SER A 177 12.38 -6.94 0.77
CA SER A 177 13.36 -5.94 1.19
C SER A 177 14.16 -5.45 -0.01
N ASP A 178 14.51 -6.33 -0.95
CA ASP A 178 15.14 -5.94 -2.21
C ASP A 178 14.22 -5.02 -3.01
N HIS A 179 12.93 -5.33 -3.15
CA HIS A 179 11.98 -4.46 -3.86
C HIS A 179 11.91 -3.06 -3.24
N VAL A 180 11.71 -2.98 -1.92
CA VAL A 180 11.62 -1.69 -1.20
C VAL A 180 12.94 -0.91 -1.32
N ARG A 181 14.09 -1.61 -1.29
CA ARG A 181 15.40 -1.03 -1.55
C ARG A 181 15.52 -0.48 -2.96
N ARG A 182 15.10 -1.23 -3.99
CA ARG A 182 15.09 -0.76 -5.38
C ARG A 182 14.18 0.45 -5.56
N VAL A 183 13.00 0.48 -4.94
CA VAL A 183 12.12 1.68 -4.93
C VAL A 183 12.81 2.88 -4.30
N TRP A 184 13.53 2.69 -3.18
CA TRP A 184 14.31 3.76 -2.57
C TRP A 184 15.40 4.27 -3.51
N GLU A 185 16.16 3.36 -4.11
CA GLU A 185 17.29 3.67 -4.99
C GLU A 185 16.88 4.33 -6.30
N ASP A 186 15.88 3.76 -6.97
CA ASP A 186 15.51 4.15 -8.34
C ASP A 186 14.55 5.34 -8.39
N LEU A 187 13.76 5.54 -7.33
CA LEU A 187 12.71 6.56 -7.31
C LEU A 187 12.97 7.62 -6.25
N ILE A 188 13.07 7.23 -4.98
CA ILE A 188 13.17 8.20 -3.89
C ILE A 188 14.50 8.96 -3.97
N ARG A 189 15.65 8.31 -4.15
CA ARG A 189 16.95 8.98 -4.27
C ARG A 189 17.03 10.01 -5.39
N HIS A 190 16.31 9.77 -6.48
CA HIS A 190 16.26 10.65 -7.63
C HIS A 190 15.15 11.72 -7.54
N SER A 191 14.32 11.71 -6.48
CA SER A 191 13.27 12.71 -6.28
C SER A 191 13.73 13.91 -5.46
N ALA A 192 13.00 15.02 -5.59
CA ALA A 192 13.15 16.21 -4.76
C ALA A 192 12.69 16.01 -3.30
N ALA A 193 12.14 14.84 -2.94
CA ALA A 193 11.45 14.63 -1.67
C ALA A 193 12.36 14.89 -0.45
N LYS A 194 11.93 15.78 0.44
CA LYS A 194 12.56 16.08 1.73
C LYS A 194 11.74 15.59 2.91
N CYS A 195 10.44 15.37 2.68
CA CYS A 195 9.49 14.78 3.61
C CYS A 195 8.98 13.46 3.03
N VAL A 196 9.67 12.36 3.35
CA VAL A 196 9.22 11.01 2.97
C VAL A 196 8.50 10.38 4.16
N MET A 197 7.39 9.71 3.89
CA MET A 197 6.61 8.99 4.90
C MET A 197 6.35 7.57 4.43
N PHE A 198 6.34 6.62 5.34
CA PHE A 198 6.04 5.22 5.04
C PHE A 198 4.77 4.78 5.75
N VAL A 199 3.91 4.05 5.05
CA VAL A 199 2.85 3.23 5.62
C VAL A 199 3.09 1.79 5.17
N ALA A 200 3.41 0.92 6.11
CA ALA A 200 3.80 -0.45 5.84
C ALA A 200 2.87 -1.41 6.59
N PHE A 201 2.34 -2.42 5.90
CA PHE A 201 1.42 -3.39 6.46
C PHE A 201 2.05 -4.78 6.56
N SER A 202 1.84 -5.47 7.69
CA SER A 202 2.22 -6.87 7.89
C SER A 202 3.70 -7.12 7.51
N ALA A 203 4.01 -8.07 6.63
CA ALA A 203 5.37 -8.33 6.16
C ALA A 203 6.07 -7.11 5.51
N GLY A 204 5.32 -6.11 5.04
CA GLY A 204 5.87 -4.85 4.54
C GLY A 204 6.58 -4.02 5.61
N THR A 205 6.24 -4.22 6.89
CA THR A 205 6.92 -3.53 8.00
C THR A 205 8.38 -3.97 8.10
N TRP A 206 8.65 -5.27 7.96
CA TRP A 206 10.01 -5.80 7.94
C TRP A 206 10.86 -5.23 6.81
N ALA A 207 10.31 -5.17 5.60
CA ALA A 207 11.01 -4.61 4.44
C ALA A 207 11.34 -3.12 4.63
N THR A 208 10.45 -2.38 5.29
CA THR A 208 10.66 -0.96 5.63
C THR A 208 11.74 -0.79 6.71
N LEU A 209 11.75 -1.66 7.72
CA LEU A 209 12.78 -1.63 8.78
C LEU A 209 14.15 -2.09 8.26
N ASP A 210 14.20 -3.05 7.32
CA ASP A 210 15.43 -3.44 6.63
C ASP A 210 16.02 -2.28 5.82
N LEU A 211 15.16 -1.49 5.15
CA LEU A 211 15.57 -0.28 4.46
C LEU A 211 16.16 0.74 5.43
N PHE A 212 15.54 0.93 6.61
CA PHE A 212 16.09 1.81 7.65
C PHE A 212 17.46 1.34 8.10
N ASP A 213 17.67 0.06 8.38
CA ASP A 213 18.96 -0.46 8.80
C ASP A 213 20.03 -0.32 7.70
N SER A 214 19.65 -0.56 6.44
CA SER A 214 20.54 -0.48 5.28
C SER A 214 20.99 0.96 4.95
N TYR A 215 20.11 1.95 5.13
CA TYR A 215 20.37 3.35 4.74
C TYR A 215 20.20 4.35 5.87
N ARG A 216 20.41 3.92 7.12
CA ARG A 216 20.09 4.65 8.36
C ARG A 216 20.30 6.16 8.29
N ARG A 217 21.51 6.63 7.95
CA ARG A 217 21.82 8.07 7.88
C ARG A 217 20.96 8.82 6.86
N GLU A 218 20.82 8.28 5.66
CA GLU A 218 20.02 8.91 4.59
C GLU A 218 18.53 8.83 4.91
N PHE A 219 18.08 7.67 5.41
CA PHE A 219 16.71 7.42 5.81
C PHE A 219 16.26 8.44 6.86
N MET A 220 17.00 8.58 7.97
CA MET A 220 16.67 9.53 9.04
C MET A 220 16.67 11.00 8.56
N ARG A 221 17.46 11.31 7.52
CA ARG A 221 17.51 12.66 6.94
C ARG A 221 16.26 12.99 6.12
N ARG A 222 15.71 12.03 5.38
CA ARG A 222 14.61 12.26 4.41
C ARG A 222 13.25 11.79 4.90
N VAL A 223 13.21 10.68 5.63
CA VAL A 223 11.99 10.16 6.21
C VAL A 223 11.63 11.00 7.44
N LYS A 224 10.33 11.22 7.65
CA LYS A 224 9.78 12.00 8.78
C LYS A 224 8.78 11.20 9.60
N ALA A 225 8.20 10.16 9.03
CA ALA A 225 7.27 9.29 9.71
C ALA A 225 7.28 7.89 9.10
N VAL A 226 7.13 6.88 9.95
CA VAL A 226 6.91 5.49 9.57
C VAL A 226 5.69 4.99 10.33
N VAL A 227 4.76 4.38 9.62
CA VAL A 227 3.56 3.78 10.20
C VAL A 227 3.62 2.28 9.94
N LEU A 228 3.50 1.50 11.01
CA LEU A 228 3.52 0.05 10.97
C LEU A 228 2.11 -0.46 11.29
N LEU A 229 1.46 -1.07 10.30
CA LEU A 229 0.12 -1.64 10.42
C LEU A 229 0.27 -3.14 10.65
N ASP A 230 -0.14 -3.60 11.83
CA ASP A 230 -0.21 -5.00 12.28
C ASP A 230 0.96 -5.88 11.83
N GLY A 231 2.18 -5.37 12.01
CA GLY A 231 3.40 -6.05 11.59
C GLY A 231 4.43 -6.05 12.71
N ALA A 232 5.68 -6.38 12.35
CA ALA A 232 6.77 -6.36 13.32
C ALA A 232 7.00 -4.96 13.87
N THR A 233 6.67 -4.80 15.14
CA THR A 233 6.77 -3.56 15.90
C THR A 233 7.71 -3.74 17.09
N GLY A 234 8.30 -4.93 17.22
CA GLY A 234 8.77 -5.42 18.50
C GLY A 234 9.87 -6.47 18.48
N SER A 235 10.74 -6.53 17.46
CA SER A 235 12.00 -7.24 17.71
C SER A 235 12.70 -6.56 18.90
N GLU A 236 13.27 -7.34 19.82
CA GLU A 236 13.95 -6.81 21.01
C GLU A 236 15.00 -5.74 20.64
N LYS A 237 15.61 -5.89 19.46
CA LYS A 237 16.50 -4.92 18.80
C LYS A 237 15.89 -3.54 18.55
N TYR A 238 14.58 -3.43 18.31
CA TYR A 238 13.88 -2.15 18.08
C TYR A 238 13.17 -1.62 19.34
N ARG A 239 12.84 -2.49 20.31
CA ARG A 239 12.24 -2.10 21.60
C ARG A 239 13.23 -1.45 22.57
N GLN A 240 14.49 -1.87 22.59
CA GLN A 240 15.48 -1.41 23.60
C GLN A 240 16.09 -0.01 23.33
N ARG A 241 15.53 0.77 22.39
CA ARG A 241 16.11 2.06 21.98
C ARG A 241 15.09 3.20 22.05
N ASP A 242 14.57 3.44 23.25
CA ASP A 242 13.69 4.58 23.60
C ASP A 242 14.38 5.97 23.52
N GLY A 243 15.45 6.09 22.73
CA GLY A 243 16.07 7.36 22.35
C GLY A 243 16.46 7.43 20.86
N ASP A 244 16.31 6.34 20.10
CA ASP A 244 16.67 6.29 18.67
C ASP A 244 15.57 6.97 17.83
N TRP A 245 15.97 7.47 16.67
CA TRP A 245 15.11 8.22 15.76
C TRP A 245 13.82 7.45 15.41
N LEU A 246 13.88 6.11 15.35
CA LEU A 246 12.73 5.24 15.09
C LEU A 246 11.62 5.41 16.11
N PHE A 247 11.93 5.40 17.41
CA PHE A 247 10.92 5.54 18.46
C PHE A 247 10.11 6.82 18.24
N LYS A 248 10.79 7.94 18.01
CA LYS A 248 10.15 9.25 17.84
C LYS A 248 9.39 9.40 16.53
N ASN A 249 9.76 8.67 15.47
CA ASN A 249 9.22 8.87 14.13
C ASN A 249 8.44 7.66 13.62
N THR A 250 8.13 6.69 14.48
CA THR A 250 7.36 5.49 14.12
C THR A 250 6.13 5.36 15.00
N TRP A 251 4.98 5.05 14.40
CA TRP A 251 3.77 4.71 15.12
C TRP A 251 3.17 3.40 14.62
N THR A 252 2.68 2.60 15.54
CA THR A 252 2.12 1.28 15.26
C THR A 252 0.60 1.32 15.38
N PHE A 253 -0.11 0.65 14.47
CA PHE A 253 -1.52 0.32 14.67
C PHE A 253 -1.67 -1.20 14.60
N SER A 254 -2.16 -1.80 15.67
CA SER A 254 -2.28 -3.26 15.79
C SER A 254 -3.73 -3.70 15.95
N GLN A 255 -4.03 -4.94 15.56
CA GLN A 255 -5.32 -5.57 15.86
C GLN A 255 -5.47 -5.80 17.37
N MET A 256 -6.73 -5.95 17.82
CA MET A 256 -7.05 -6.34 19.18
C MET A 256 -6.36 -7.67 19.54
N GLY A 257 -5.72 -7.72 20.70
CA GLY A 257 -5.03 -8.92 21.19
C GLY A 257 -3.61 -9.12 20.66
N ALA A 258 -3.07 -8.23 19.82
CA ALA A 258 -1.70 -8.32 19.28
C ALA A 258 -0.56 -8.06 20.31
N GLY A 259 -0.91 -7.79 21.58
CA GLY A 259 0.03 -7.40 22.62
C GLY A 259 0.29 -5.89 22.66
N TYR A 260 0.87 -5.41 23.76
CA TYR A 260 1.10 -3.99 24.01
C TYR A 260 2.31 -3.44 23.25
N CYS A 261 2.19 -2.22 22.74
CA CYS A 261 3.26 -1.45 22.12
C CYS A 261 3.29 -0.03 22.71
N ASP A 262 4.46 0.44 23.16
CA ASP A 262 4.60 1.78 23.77
C ASP A 262 4.35 2.94 22.79
N ASN A 263 4.64 2.74 21.50
CA ASN A 263 4.39 3.71 20.42
C ASN A 263 3.40 3.17 19.40
N GLY A 264 2.16 2.98 19.84
CA GLY A 264 1.10 2.60 18.95
C GLY A 264 -0.27 2.57 19.60
N ASP A 265 -1.26 2.41 18.74
CA ASP A 265 -2.65 2.24 19.10
C ASP A 265 -3.14 0.85 18.71
N VAL A 266 -4.17 0.39 19.41
CA VAL A 266 -4.94 -0.79 19.02
C VAL A 266 -6.19 -0.31 18.29
N VAL A 267 -6.40 -0.81 17.08
CA VAL A 267 -7.61 -0.50 16.29
C VAL A 267 -8.76 -1.43 16.68
N ASN A 268 -10.00 -1.00 16.40
CA ASN A 268 -11.22 -1.74 16.75
C ASN A 268 -11.52 -2.91 15.81
N THR A 269 -10.57 -3.84 15.67
CA THR A 269 -10.72 -5.08 14.92
C THR A 269 -9.74 -6.12 15.46
N ASP A 270 -10.15 -7.38 15.56
CA ASP A 270 -9.29 -8.54 15.81
C ASP A 270 -8.82 -9.21 14.51
N ASP A 271 -9.13 -8.62 13.36
CA ASP A 271 -8.78 -9.12 12.04
C ASP A 271 -7.58 -8.37 11.45
N HIS A 272 -6.48 -9.08 11.26
CA HIS A 272 -5.21 -8.60 10.71
C HIS A 272 -5.38 -7.76 9.44
N ASP A 273 -6.17 -8.30 8.50
CA ASP A 273 -6.37 -7.70 7.18
C ASP A 273 -7.23 -6.44 7.23
N SER A 274 -8.03 -6.29 8.28
CA SER A 274 -8.92 -5.16 8.52
C SER A 274 -8.22 -3.96 9.16
N VAL A 275 -7.03 -4.15 9.74
CA VAL A 275 -6.28 -3.09 10.44
C VAL A 275 -6.03 -1.86 9.56
N PRO A 276 -5.54 -1.97 8.32
CA PRO A 276 -5.34 -0.80 7.46
C PRO A 276 -6.64 -0.02 7.19
N GLY A 277 -7.77 -0.73 7.09
CA GLY A 277 -9.08 -0.12 6.95
C GLY A 277 -9.44 0.71 8.19
N GLU A 278 -9.38 0.13 9.39
CA GLU A 278 -9.68 0.84 10.64
C GLU A 278 -8.72 2.00 10.95
N ALA A 279 -7.44 1.84 10.60
CA ALA A 279 -6.39 2.73 11.06
C ALA A 279 -6.36 4.09 10.34
N VAL A 280 -7.06 4.27 9.19
CA VAL A 280 -6.92 5.44 8.30
C VAL A 280 -6.88 6.77 9.06
N GLY A 281 -7.84 6.99 9.96
CA GLY A 281 -7.91 8.23 10.75
C GLY A 281 -6.71 8.44 11.66
N GLY A 282 -6.33 7.41 12.43
CA GLY A 282 -5.17 7.46 13.32
C GLY A 282 -3.85 7.62 12.57
N VAL A 283 -3.71 6.91 11.44
CA VAL A 283 -2.54 7.01 10.58
C VAL A 283 -2.33 8.45 10.13
N PHE A 284 -3.36 9.10 9.56
CA PHE A 284 -3.19 10.47 9.08
C PHE A 284 -3.06 11.49 10.19
N ALA A 285 -3.63 11.27 11.38
CA ALA A 285 -3.34 12.11 12.53
C ALA A 285 -1.83 12.13 12.85
N PHE A 286 -1.20 10.96 12.92
CA PHE A 286 0.24 10.85 13.15
C PHE A 286 1.08 11.41 11.99
N LEU A 287 0.75 11.05 10.75
CA LEU A 287 1.50 11.51 9.58
C LEU A 287 1.43 13.04 9.43
N GLU A 288 0.26 13.64 9.61
CA GLU A 288 0.08 15.10 9.53
C GLU A 288 0.80 15.83 10.66
N GLU A 289 0.81 15.28 11.88
CA GLU A 289 1.62 15.82 12.99
C GLU A 289 3.10 15.87 12.61
N ARG A 290 3.66 14.75 12.13
CA ARG A 290 5.09 14.67 11.72
C ARG A 290 5.41 15.56 10.53
N HIS A 291 4.49 15.67 9.57
CA HIS A 291 4.58 16.61 8.47
C HIS A 291 4.68 18.05 8.99
N ASN A 292 3.78 18.44 9.89
CA ASN A 292 3.71 19.81 10.40
C ASN A 292 4.95 20.18 11.22
N LEU A 293 5.46 19.24 12.03
CA LEU A 293 6.73 19.42 12.74
C LEU A 293 7.90 19.62 11.78
N PHE A 294 7.97 18.86 10.69
CA PHE A 294 8.97 19.07 9.65
C PHE A 294 8.84 20.44 9.01
N MET A 295 7.63 20.83 8.61
CA MET A 295 7.38 22.12 7.96
C MET A 295 7.73 23.31 8.86
N ALA A 296 7.49 23.21 10.17
CA ALA A 296 7.81 24.26 11.14
C ALA A 296 9.32 24.44 11.39
N GLN A 297 10.14 23.45 11.03
CA GLN A 297 11.59 23.49 11.19
C GLN A 297 12.33 24.01 9.95
N LEU A 298 11.62 24.23 8.84
CA LEU A 298 12.22 24.72 7.60
C LEU A 298 12.51 26.22 7.68
N PRO A 299 13.65 26.68 7.13
CA PRO A 299 13.85 28.11 6.87
C PRO A 299 12.74 28.68 5.97
N ASP A 300 12.39 29.96 6.15
CA ASP A 300 11.28 30.62 5.43
C ASP A 300 11.36 30.49 3.90
N GLU A 301 12.57 30.54 3.34
CA GLU A 301 12.81 30.36 1.90
C GLU A 301 12.48 28.93 1.43
N GLU A 302 12.92 27.92 2.18
CA GLU A 302 12.66 26.51 1.87
C GLU A 302 11.18 26.17 2.09
N TYR A 303 10.59 26.69 3.16
CA TYR A 303 9.15 26.61 3.42
C TYR A 303 8.34 27.20 2.25
N SER A 304 8.69 28.41 1.82
CA SER A 304 8.01 29.11 0.72
C SER A 304 8.15 28.37 -0.60
N ARG A 305 9.33 27.79 -0.87
CA ARG A 305 9.57 26.96 -2.06
C ARG A 305 8.72 25.69 -2.04
N ILE A 306 8.67 24.96 -0.93
CA ILE A 306 7.88 23.73 -0.77
C ILE A 306 6.38 24.04 -0.87
N ARG A 307 5.93 25.14 -0.26
CA ARG A 307 4.53 25.58 -0.33
C ARG A 307 4.14 26.09 -1.72
N GLY A 308 5.06 26.75 -2.43
CA GLY A 308 4.86 27.27 -3.79
C GLY A 308 4.67 26.17 -4.82
N ALA A 309 5.42 25.07 -4.71
CA ALA A 309 5.26 23.88 -5.57
C ALA A 309 3.84 23.29 -5.50
N PHE A 310 3.18 23.37 -4.33
CA PHE A 310 1.83 22.86 -4.13
C PHE A 310 0.75 23.71 -4.84
N ARG A 311 0.90 25.05 -4.90
CA ARG A 311 -0.10 25.92 -5.57
C ARG A 311 -0.19 25.68 -7.07
N GLN A 312 0.88 25.22 -7.72
CA GLN A 312 0.85 24.88 -9.15
C GLN A 312 0.14 23.55 -9.45
N VAL A 313 0.05 22.63 -8.47
CA VAL A 313 -0.63 21.33 -8.63
C VAL A 313 -2.11 21.40 -8.18
N GLY A 314 -2.43 22.30 -7.24
CA GLY A 314 -3.76 22.45 -6.63
C GLY A 314 -4.82 23.20 -7.45
N THR A 315 -4.49 23.79 -8.61
CA THR A 315 -5.47 24.50 -9.45
C THR A 315 -6.41 23.57 -10.24
N THR A 316 -6.18 22.25 -10.21
CA THR A 316 -6.98 21.27 -10.97
C THR A 316 -7.99 20.44 -10.17
N ARG A 317 -8.01 20.50 -8.82
CA ARG A 317 -9.06 19.83 -8.02
C ARG A 317 -9.55 20.74 -6.90
N GLY A 318 -10.83 21.06 -6.92
CA GLY A 318 -11.47 22.04 -6.05
C GLY A 318 -11.21 21.80 -4.57
N ALA A 319 -10.96 22.89 -3.84
CA ALA A 319 -10.78 22.93 -2.40
C ALA A 319 -12.11 22.67 -1.66
N GLY A 320 -12.64 21.45 -1.76
CA GLY A 320 -13.65 20.94 -0.83
C GLY A 320 -12.98 20.37 0.41
N SER A 321 -13.61 20.51 1.59
CA SER A 321 -13.18 19.83 2.80
C SER A 321 -13.19 18.32 2.58
N TRP A 322 -12.06 17.64 2.81
CA TRP A 322 -12.03 16.17 2.81
C TRP A 322 -12.87 15.68 4.00
N GLU A 323 -13.98 14.99 3.72
CA GLU A 323 -14.71 14.19 4.69
C GLU A 323 -14.20 12.75 4.59
N GLN A 324 -13.98 12.09 5.74
CA GLN A 324 -13.72 10.65 5.75
C GLN A 324 -14.82 9.92 4.96
N PRO A 325 -14.49 8.92 4.11
CA PRO A 325 -15.50 8.13 3.42
C PRO A 325 -16.57 7.63 4.39
N ARG A 326 -17.86 7.79 4.04
CA ARG A 326 -19.02 7.54 4.94
C ARG A 326 -19.03 6.18 5.63
N ILE A 327 -18.30 5.19 5.10
CA ILE A 327 -18.11 3.85 5.68
C ILE A 327 -17.46 3.91 7.07
N TYR A 328 -16.67 4.95 7.36
CA TYR A 328 -15.94 5.12 8.63
C TYR A 328 -16.74 5.86 9.71
N GLN A 329 -17.84 6.53 9.37
CA GLN A 329 -18.60 7.36 10.32
C GLN A 329 -19.59 6.56 11.19
N ASN A 330 -19.95 5.33 10.77
CA ASN A 330 -20.98 4.52 11.44
C ASN A 330 -20.48 3.57 12.55
N ARG A 331 -19.19 3.57 12.89
CA ARG A 331 -18.63 2.66 13.92
C ARG A 331 -18.45 3.29 15.32
N ARG A 332 -18.98 4.50 15.56
CA ARG A 332 -19.15 5.07 16.92
C ARG A 332 -20.59 4.92 17.39
N ARG A 333 -21.03 3.69 17.70
CA ARG A 333 -22.16 3.43 18.60
C ARG A 333 -21.92 2.16 19.39
#